data_AF-A0A539EKS0-F1
#
_entry.id   AF-A0A539EKS0-F1
#
_cell.length_a   1.000
_cell.length_b   1.000
_cell.length_c   1.000
_cell.angle_alpha   90.00
_cell.angle_beta   90.00
_cell.angle_gamma   90.00
#
_symmetry.space_group_name_H-M   'P 1'
#
loop_
_entity.id
_entity.type
_entity.pdbx_description
1 polymer ?
#
loop_
_entity_poly.entity_id
_entity_poly.type
_entity_poly.pdbx_seq_one_letter_code
_entity_poly.pdbx_strand_id
1 'polypeptide(L)'
;FGRAPESLLFPDQELNTWLDLALFLPKACFHELFMPLPGLYPTEGKPGRILASMEGLVLLAVFAAAAWGLFKSPWGPQSVFLASFFILAVPPTAFFEYDLGSASRHRIHYFPFLLPFAGAALPVGRPKP
;
A
#
# COMPACT_ATOMS: atom_id res chain seq x y z
N PHE A 1 13.63 25.29 -17.37
CA PHE A 1 12.70 25.31 -16.22
C PHE A 1 12.63 23.91 -15.64
N GLY A 2 13.65 23.51 -14.87
CA GLY A 2 13.72 22.18 -14.27
C GLY A 2 13.67 22.35 -12.78
N ARG A 3 12.46 22.48 -12.22
CA ARG A 3 12.28 22.29 -10.78
C ARG A 3 12.48 20.80 -10.56
N ALA A 4 13.36 20.42 -9.62
CA ALA A 4 13.50 19.02 -9.24
C ALA A 4 12.10 18.49 -8.88
N PRO A 5 11.75 17.25 -9.26
CA PRO A 5 10.49 16.65 -8.82
C PRO A 5 10.51 16.55 -7.29
N GLU A 6 9.91 17.54 -6.63
CA GLU A 6 9.68 17.56 -5.19
C GLU A 6 8.49 16.66 -4.90
N SER A 7 8.65 15.75 -3.96
CA SER A 7 7.58 14.88 -3.52
C SER A 7 6.62 15.67 -2.63
N LEU A 8 5.31 15.72 -2.98
CA LEU A 8 4.29 16.25 -2.06
C LEU A 8 4.15 15.40 -0.77
N LEU A 9 4.58 14.14 -0.81
CA LEU A 9 4.63 13.24 0.35
C LEU A 9 5.84 13.53 1.25
N PHE A 10 6.97 13.93 0.66
CA PHE A 10 8.24 14.22 1.34
C PHE A 10 8.86 15.50 0.74
N PRO A 11 8.37 16.69 1.13
CA PRO A 11 8.72 17.95 0.48
C PRO A 11 10.20 18.32 0.61
N ASP A 12 10.90 17.77 1.61
CA ASP A 12 12.32 18.02 1.85
C ASP A 12 13.25 17.03 1.12
N GLN A 13 12.70 16.10 0.33
CA GLN A 13 13.48 15.05 -0.33
C GLN A 13 13.70 15.40 -1.81
N GLU A 14 14.94 15.69 -2.17
CA GLU A 14 15.35 15.91 -3.56
C GLU A 14 15.56 14.58 -4.30
N LEU A 15 14.95 14.45 -5.49
CA LEU A 15 15.09 13.28 -6.36
C LEU A 15 16.01 13.62 -7.54
N ASN A 16 17.32 13.62 -7.29
CA ASN A 16 18.33 14.06 -8.26
C ASN A 16 18.91 12.90 -9.09
N THR A 17 18.83 11.67 -8.60
CA THR A 17 19.38 10.47 -9.25
C THR A 17 18.38 9.31 -9.33
N TRP A 18 18.65 8.33 -10.21
CA TRP A 18 17.88 7.08 -10.29
C TRP A 18 17.94 6.27 -8.99
N LEU A 19 19.03 6.39 -8.22
CA LEU A 19 19.16 5.76 -6.93
C LEU A 19 18.22 6.41 -5.91
N ASP A 20 18.13 7.74 -5.91
CA ASP A 20 17.20 8.48 -5.02
C ASP A 20 15.76 8.06 -5.31
N LEU A 21 15.41 7.88 -6.59
CA LEU A 21 14.11 7.36 -7.01
C LEU A 21 13.84 5.94 -6.48
N ALA A 22 14.83 5.04 -6.58
CA ALA A 22 14.72 3.67 -6.11
C ALA A 22 14.59 3.58 -4.57
N LEU A 23 15.26 4.47 -3.84
CA LEU A 23 15.16 4.54 -2.37
C LEU A 23 13.89 5.25 -1.90
N PHE A 24 13.39 6.19 -2.68
CA PHE A 24 12.13 6.90 -2.44
C PHE A 24 10.92 5.99 -2.62
N LEU A 25 10.93 5.15 -3.64
CA LEU A 25 9.75 4.40 -4.07
C LEU A 25 9.14 3.51 -2.98
N PRO A 26 9.88 2.69 -2.21
CA PRO A 26 9.30 1.88 -1.14
C PRO A 26 8.59 2.73 -0.09
N LYS A 27 9.18 3.88 0.26
CA LYS A 27 8.64 4.81 1.27
C LYS A 27 7.39 5.50 0.76
N ALA A 28 7.38 5.96 -0.49
CA ALA A 28 6.23 6.58 -1.13
C ALA A 28 5.08 5.59 -1.30
N CYS A 29 5.35 4.36 -1.76
CA CYS A 29 4.38 3.28 -1.86
C CYS A 29 3.79 2.92 -0.48
N PHE A 30 4.61 2.86 0.58
CA PHE A 30 4.11 2.62 1.94
C PHE A 30 3.20 3.75 2.41
N HIS A 31 3.62 5.00 2.20
CA HIS A 31 2.82 6.15 2.58
C HIS A 31 1.49 6.16 1.84
N GLU A 32 1.51 5.91 0.52
CA GLU A 32 0.28 5.84 -0.27
C GLU A 32 -0.60 4.68 0.17
N LEU A 33 -0.07 3.49 0.39
CA LEU A 33 -0.91 2.34 0.74
C LEU A 33 -1.52 2.42 2.15
N PHE A 34 -0.80 2.98 3.13
CA PHE A 34 -1.14 2.77 4.54
C PHE A 34 -1.41 4.05 5.35
N MET A 35 -0.97 5.24 4.94
CA MET A 35 -1.16 6.46 5.74
C MET A 35 -2.50 7.13 5.49
N PRO A 36 -3.34 7.39 6.50
CA PRO A 36 -2.91 7.65 7.87
C PRO A 36 -2.83 6.39 8.73
N LEU A 37 -1.82 6.33 9.59
CA LEU A 37 -1.67 5.34 10.66
C LEU A 37 -1.64 6.03 12.03
N PRO A 38 -2.19 5.42 13.10
CA PRO A 38 -2.09 5.97 14.45
C PRO A 38 -0.64 6.14 14.87
N GLY A 39 -0.34 7.29 15.50
CA GLY A 39 1.02 7.64 15.94
C GLY A 39 1.92 8.23 14.85
N LEU A 40 1.59 8.03 13.56
CA LEU A 40 2.30 8.64 12.43
C LEU A 40 1.52 9.79 11.80
N TYR A 41 0.20 9.84 12.01
CA TYR A 41 -0.68 10.91 11.54
C TYR A 41 -1.35 11.64 12.71
N PRO A 42 -1.37 12.99 12.75
CA PRO A 42 -2.02 13.74 13.82
C PRO A 42 -3.54 13.54 13.83
N THR A 43 -4.04 12.81 14.82
CA THR A 43 -5.46 12.45 14.98
C THR A 43 -6.22 13.34 15.97
N GLU A 44 -5.53 14.22 16.70
CA GLU A 44 -6.12 15.03 17.77
C GLU A 44 -7.25 15.94 17.29
N GLY A 45 -8.35 15.95 18.07
CA GLY A 45 -9.48 16.87 17.88
C GLY A 45 -10.34 16.63 16.63
N LYS A 46 -10.07 15.58 15.83
CA LYS A 46 -10.82 15.31 14.58
C LYS A 46 -11.23 13.84 14.48
N PRO A 47 -12.50 13.48 14.77
CA PRO A 47 -12.96 12.09 14.77
C PRO A 47 -12.83 11.41 13.40
N GLY A 48 -12.99 12.15 12.30
CA GLY A 48 -12.77 11.63 10.95
C GLY A 48 -11.33 11.15 10.72
N ARG A 49 -10.34 11.78 11.35
CA ARG A 49 -8.93 11.36 11.26
C ARG A 49 -8.65 10.09 12.05
N ILE A 50 -9.36 9.89 13.16
CA ILE A 50 -9.28 8.65 13.95
C ILE A 50 -9.81 7.48 13.11
N LEU A 51 -11.00 7.64 12.51
CA LEU A 51 -11.60 6.61 11.66
C LEU A 51 -10.71 6.28 10.45
N ALA A 52 -10.19 7.30 9.76
CA ALA A 52 -9.26 7.08 8.66
C ALA A 52 -7.98 6.34 9.10
N SER A 53 -7.47 6.62 10.31
CA SER A 53 -6.29 5.93 10.83
C SER A 53 -6.59 4.48 11.22
N MET A 54 -7.79 4.19 11.72
CA MET A 54 -8.24 2.82 11.96
C MET A 54 -8.39 2.05 10.64
N GLU A 55 -8.91 2.68 9.59
CA GLU A 55 -8.99 2.10 8.25
C GLU A 55 -7.59 1.76 7.71
N GLY A 56 -6.62 2.67 7.84
CA GLY A 56 -5.22 2.41 7.47
C GLY A 56 -4.61 1.22 8.20
N LEU A 57 -4.91 1.05 9.50
CA LEU A 57 -4.48 -0.13 10.27
C LEU A 57 -5.10 -1.42 9.74
N VAL A 58 -6.39 -1.42 9.40
CA VAL A 58 -7.06 -2.59 8.84
C VAL A 58 -6.46 -2.96 7.50
N LEU A 59 -6.21 -1.99 6.63
CA LEU A 59 -5.54 -2.20 5.35
C LEU A 59 -4.13 -2.77 5.53
N LEU A 60 -3.36 -2.24 6.48
CA LEU A 60 -2.03 -2.78 6.80
C LEU A 60 -2.11 -4.24 7.28
N ALA A 61 -3.08 -4.58 8.12
CA ALA A 61 -3.29 -5.95 8.59
C ALA A 61 -3.69 -6.91 7.45
N VAL A 62 -4.59 -6.48 6.57
CA VAL A 62 -4.99 -7.25 5.37
C VAL A 62 -3.80 -7.44 4.44
N PHE A 63 -2.99 -6.40 4.23
CA PHE A 63 -1.79 -6.49 3.42
C PHE A 63 -0.77 -7.46 4.01
N ALA A 64 -0.53 -7.41 5.33
CA ALA A 64 0.36 -8.34 6.02
C ALA A 64 -0.14 -9.80 5.89
N ALA A 65 -1.45 -10.03 6.03
CA ALA A 65 -2.06 -11.34 5.81
C ALA A 65 -1.91 -11.81 4.36
N ALA A 66 -2.10 -10.92 3.38
CA ALA A 66 -1.91 -11.21 1.98
C ALA A 66 -0.45 -11.53 1.64
N ALA A 67 0.51 -10.77 2.15
CA ALA A 67 1.94 -11.03 1.97
C ALA A 67 2.33 -12.39 2.56
N TRP A 68 1.82 -12.71 3.75
CA TRP A 68 2.03 -14.01 4.39
C TRP A 68 1.40 -15.16 3.61
N GLY A 69 0.18 -14.97 3.10
CA GLY A 69 -0.51 -15.95 2.27
C GLY A 69 0.16 -16.15 0.92
N LEU A 70 0.67 -15.09 0.29
CA LEU A 70 1.47 -15.17 -0.94
C LEU A 70 2.76 -15.97 -0.69
N PHE A 71 3.44 -15.73 0.43
CA PHE A 71 4.63 -16.50 0.81
C PHE A 71 4.35 -18.01 0.97
N LYS A 72 3.16 -18.38 1.44
CA LYS A 72 2.72 -19.78 1.58
C LYS A 72 2.05 -20.36 0.33
N SER A 73 1.69 -19.53 -0.63
CA SER A 73 0.91 -19.94 -1.79
C SER A 73 1.79 -20.71 -2.79
N PRO A 74 1.26 -21.74 -3.46
CA PRO A 74 1.93 -22.30 -4.62
C PRO A 74 2.06 -21.23 -5.73
N TRP A 75 3.27 -21.06 -6.24
CA TRP A 75 3.59 -20.10 -7.29
C TRP A 75 3.11 -20.60 -8.66
N GLY A 76 1.84 -20.38 -8.95
CA GLY A 76 1.24 -20.61 -10.26
C GLY A 76 1.17 -19.33 -11.11
N PRO A 77 0.84 -19.45 -12.42
CA PRO A 77 0.72 -18.30 -13.33
C PRO A 77 -0.24 -17.22 -12.82
N GLN A 78 -1.32 -17.64 -12.15
CA GLN A 78 -2.32 -16.74 -11.55
C GLN A 78 -1.75 -15.94 -10.38
N SER A 79 -1.01 -16.60 -9.48
CA SER A 79 -0.35 -15.96 -8.33
C SER A 79 0.68 -14.93 -8.81
N VAL A 80 1.47 -15.29 -9.82
CA VAL A 80 2.46 -14.39 -10.44
C VAL A 80 1.77 -13.20 -11.09
N PHE A 81 0.72 -13.42 -11.87
CA PHE A 81 -0.04 -12.34 -12.51
C PHE A 81 -0.59 -11.36 -11.48
N LEU A 82 -1.31 -11.84 -10.46
CA LEU A 82 -1.90 -10.99 -9.43
C LEU A 82 -0.84 -10.23 -8.61
N ALA A 83 0.25 -10.89 -8.23
CA ALA A 83 1.36 -10.24 -7.51
C ALA A 83 2.04 -9.17 -8.38
N SER A 84 2.31 -9.48 -9.65
CA SER A 84 2.91 -8.52 -10.59
C SER A 84 2.00 -7.33 -10.86
N PHE A 85 0.70 -7.56 -11.00
CA PHE A 85 -0.27 -6.50 -11.22
C PHE A 85 -0.30 -5.53 -10.04
N PHE A 86 -0.34 -6.06 -8.81
CA PHE A 86 -0.26 -5.22 -7.61
C PHE A 86 1.05 -4.44 -7.54
N ILE A 87 2.20 -5.10 -7.74
CA ILE A 87 3.53 -4.46 -7.68
C ILE A 87 3.69 -3.37 -8.75
N LEU A 88 3.11 -3.54 -9.94
CA LEU A 88 3.21 -2.58 -11.03
C LEU A 88 2.19 -1.43 -10.92
N ALA A 89 1.06 -1.65 -10.24
CA ALA A 89 0.01 -0.65 -10.09
C ALA A 89 0.31 0.40 -8.99
N VAL A 90 1.06 0.02 -7.95
CA VAL A 90 1.33 0.90 -6.78
C VAL A 90 2.36 2.01 -7.06
N PRO A 91 3.48 1.78 -7.79
CA PRO A 91 4.45 2.84 -8.09
C PRO A 91 3.85 4.03 -8.84
N PRO A 92 3.06 3.85 -9.91
CA PRO A 92 2.42 4.97 -10.59
C PRO A 92 1.50 5.77 -9.68
N THR A 93 0.69 5.12 -8.82
CA THR A 93 -0.20 5.85 -7.91
C THR A 93 0.60 6.71 -6.92
N ALA A 94 1.70 6.16 -6.37
CA ALA A 94 2.60 6.90 -5.48
C ALA A 94 3.30 8.10 -6.16
N PHE A 95 3.47 8.09 -7.49
CA PHE A 95 4.05 9.22 -8.24
C PHE A 95 3.01 10.25 -8.73
N PHE A 96 1.76 9.84 -8.95
CA PHE A 96 0.73 10.68 -9.58
C PHE A 96 -0.36 11.18 -8.62
N GLU A 97 -0.44 10.72 -7.37
CA GLU A 97 -1.40 11.28 -6.40
C GLU A 97 -0.91 12.64 -5.85
N TYR A 98 -1.37 13.71 -6.51
CA TYR A 98 -1.07 15.11 -6.24
C TYR A 98 -1.99 15.80 -5.21
N ASP A 99 -2.91 15.11 -4.53
CA ASP A 99 -3.83 15.78 -3.59
C ASP A 99 -4.32 14.87 -2.43
N LEU A 100 -3.84 15.16 -1.21
CA LEU A 100 -4.09 14.43 0.04
C LEU A 100 -5.51 14.62 0.63
N GLY A 101 -6.48 15.02 -0.19
CA GLY A 101 -7.91 15.01 0.15
C GLY A 101 -8.67 13.77 -0.36
N SER A 102 -8.15 13.12 -1.41
CA SER A 102 -8.81 12.01 -2.13
C SER A 102 -8.14 10.65 -1.94
N ALA A 103 -6.92 10.62 -1.40
CA ALA A 103 -6.06 9.43 -1.35
C ALA A 103 -6.71 8.20 -0.69
N SER A 104 -7.58 8.39 0.31
CA SER A 104 -8.36 7.28 0.91
C SER A 104 -9.22 6.51 -0.10
N ARG A 105 -9.67 7.15 -1.18
CA ARG A 105 -10.62 6.55 -2.14
C ARG A 105 -9.96 5.66 -3.17
N HIS A 106 -8.70 5.89 -3.55
CA HIS A 106 -8.07 5.11 -4.62
C HIS A 106 -7.43 3.80 -4.15
N ARG A 107 -6.94 3.76 -2.91
CA ARG A 107 -6.26 2.57 -2.33
C ARG A 107 -7.16 1.34 -2.25
N ILE A 108 -8.44 1.54 -1.95
CA ILE A 108 -9.43 0.46 -1.81
C ILE A 108 -9.63 -0.30 -3.13
N HIS A 109 -9.39 0.31 -4.30
CA HIS A 109 -9.66 -0.34 -5.59
C HIS A 109 -8.72 -1.50 -5.89
N TYR A 110 -7.50 -1.48 -5.35
CA TYR A 110 -6.46 -2.48 -5.67
C TYR A 110 -6.30 -3.56 -4.58
N PHE A 111 -6.77 -3.30 -3.37
CA PHE A 111 -6.74 -4.26 -2.26
C PHE A 111 -7.54 -5.56 -2.51
N PRO A 112 -8.67 -5.56 -3.24
CA PRO A 112 -9.38 -6.79 -3.60
C PRO A 112 -8.52 -7.84 -4.31
N PHE A 113 -7.50 -7.41 -5.07
CA PHE A 113 -6.58 -8.34 -5.75
C PHE A 113 -5.63 -9.06 -4.79
N LEU A 114 -5.48 -8.56 -3.56
CA LEU A 114 -4.69 -9.19 -2.50
C LEU A 114 -5.50 -10.18 -1.64
N LEU A 115 -6.84 -10.09 -1.68
CA LEU A 115 -7.71 -10.93 -0.85
C LEU A 115 -7.57 -12.44 -1.09
N PRO A 116 -7.36 -12.94 -2.33
CA PRO A 116 -7.10 -14.37 -2.54
C PRO A 116 -5.89 -14.88 -1.76
N PHE A 117 -4.85 -14.05 -1.61
CA PHE A 117 -3.69 -14.40 -0.80
C PHE A 117 -3.99 -14.31 0.69
N ALA A 118 -4.73 -13.29 1.14
CA ALA A 118 -5.13 -13.19 2.55
C ALA A 118 -5.97 -14.40 3.00
N GLY A 119 -6.84 -14.92 2.12
CA GLY A 119 -7.59 -16.16 2.37
C GLY A 119 -6.69 -17.40 2.49
N ALA A 120 -5.61 -17.48 1.71
CA ALA A 120 -4.63 -18.58 1.78
C ALA A 120 -3.82 -18.60 3.09
N ALA A 121 -3.75 -17.48 3.82
CA ALA A 121 -3.11 -17.40 5.13
C ALA A 121 -3.93 -18.05 6.25
N LEU A 122 -5.24 -18.26 6.04
CA LEU A 122 -6.12 -18.88 7.03
C LEU A 122 -5.88 -20.40 7.07
N PRO A 123 -5.90 -21.02 8.25
CA PRO A 123 -5.84 -22.47 8.36
C PRO A 123 -7.08 -23.05 7.68
N VAL A 124 -6.92 -23.63 6.50
CA VAL A 124 -7.96 -24.43 5.87
C VAL A 124 -8.16 -25.64 6.76
N GLY A 125 -9.27 -25.66 7.51
CA GLY A 125 -9.73 -26.89 8.14
C GLY A 125 -9.85 -27.92 7.02
N ARG A 126 -8.93 -28.87 6.97
CA ARG A 126 -8.97 -29.94 5.96
C ARG A 126 -10.37 -30.55 6.03
N PRO A 127 -11.14 -30.62 4.92
CA PRO A 127 -12.23 -31.58 4.89
C PRO A 127 -11.60 -32.95 5.18
N LYS A 128 -12.05 -33.59 6.27
CA LYS A 128 -11.65 -34.96 6.57
C LYS A 128 -12.11 -35.84 5.38
N PRO A 129 -11.26 -36.76 4.91
CA PRO A 129 -11.66 -37.74 3.90
C PRO A 129 -12.80 -38.62 4.42
#